data_AF-T1BWB3-F1
#
_entry.id   AF-T1BWB3-F1
#
_cell.length_a   1.000
_cell.length_b   1.000
_cell.length_c   1.000
_cell.angle_alpha   90.00
_cell.angle_beta   90.00
_cell.angle_gamma   90.00
#
_symmetry.space_group_name_H-M   'P 1'
#
loop_
_entity.id
_entity.type
_entity.pdbx_description
1 polymer ?
#
loop_
_entity_poly.entity_id
_entity_poly.type
_entity_poly.pdbx_seq_one_letter_code
_entity_poly.pdbx_strand_id
1 'polypeptide(L)'
;MPWEALIAGTREARTEHQALIIVHPTPTKGALRPFQSQISRLRTEIAHLKTLARGSAKIGLTGAAVLDNEQLKTATTGIGSATALSLIAVLIILVLGLRRIGLVLSVVLTLLLSLIWSTAAGLWMMGSFNLISIAFAVLFIGLGVDFSIQFCIRYIDECHAQSGISSALERTSLFMTAPLT
;
A
#
# COMPACT_ATOMS: atom_id res chain seq x y z
N MET A 1 -35.58 -30.33 5.06
CA MET A 1 -35.35 -29.14 5.91
C MET A 1 -34.75 -28.04 5.06
N PRO A 2 -35.30 -26.81 5.06
CA PRO A 2 -34.78 -25.71 4.24
C PRO A 2 -33.38 -25.26 4.74
N TRP A 3 -32.46 -25.01 3.81
CA TRP A 3 -31.06 -24.62 4.08
C TRP A 3 -30.93 -23.31 4.86
N GLU A 4 -31.93 -22.45 4.74
CA GLU A 4 -32.07 -21.20 5.50
C GLU A 4 -32.10 -21.47 7.02
N ALA A 5 -32.67 -22.59 7.48
CA ALA A 5 -32.71 -22.97 8.88
C ALA A 5 -31.35 -23.46 9.43
N LEU A 6 -30.45 -23.91 8.55
CA LEU A 6 -29.08 -24.32 8.92
C LEU A 6 -28.14 -23.12 9.04
N ILE A 7 -28.35 -22.06 8.25
CA ILE A 7 -27.56 -20.81 8.32
C ILE A 7 -28.12 -19.86 9.38
N ALA A 8 -29.44 -19.86 9.59
CA ALA A 8 -30.09 -19.05 10.61
C ALA A 8 -29.79 -19.48 12.04
N GLY A 9 -28.96 -20.53 12.23
CA GLY A 9 -28.38 -20.97 13.51
C GLY A 9 -29.40 -20.92 14.63
N THR A 10 -30.22 -21.97 14.77
CA THR A 10 -31.22 -22.19 15.84
C THR A 10 -31.32 -21.01 16.81
N ARG A 11 -32.35 -20.17 16.62
CA ARG A 11 -32.65 -18.98 17.44
C ARG A 11 -32.64 -19.24 18.97
N GLU A 12 -32.66 -20.51 19.35
CA GLU A 12 -32.54 -21.09 20.70
C GLU A 12 -31.11 -21.12 21.29
N ALA A 13 -30.06 -20.83 20.53
CA ALA A 13 -28.68 -20.71 21.05
C ALA A 13 -28.32 -19.29 21.51
N ARG A 14 -29.31 -18.41 21.71
CA ARG A 14 -29.12 -17.14 22.41
C ARG A 14 -29.02 -17.44 23.91
N THR A 15 -27.94 -18.10 24.33
CA THR A 15 -27.58 -18.24 25.75
C THR A 15 -27.77 -16.89 26.43
N GLU A 16 -28.52 -16.85 27.53
CA GLU A 16 -28.96 -15.67 28.31
C GLU A 16 -27.84 -14.70 28.76
N HIS A 17 -26.58 -14.91 28.35
CA HIS A 17 -25.39 -14.20 28.81
C HIS A 17 -24.60 -13.52 27.68
N GLN A 18 -25.20 -13.30 26.49
CA GLN A 18 -24.57 -12.52 25.42
C GLN A 18 -25.28 -11.18 25.20
N ALA A 19 -24.60 -10.09 25.54
CA ALA A 19 -25.04 -8.73 25.25
C ALA A 19 -24.30 -8.19 24.02
N LEU A 20 -25.05 -7.69 23.03
CA LEU A 20 -24.52 -7.00 21.87
C LEU A 20 -24.70 -5.49 22.06
N ILE A 21 -23.61 -4.74 22.01
CA ILE A 21 -23.62 -3.27 22.08
C ILE A 21 -23.12 -2.75 20.74
N ILE A 22 -23.95 -1.98 20.05
CA ILE A 22 -23.60 -1.37 18.76
C ILE A 22 -23.18 0.07 19.00
N VAL A 23 -22.00 0.43 18.50
CA VAL A 23 -21.45 1.79 18.60
C VAL A 23 -21.12 2.27 17.19
N HIS A 24 -21.56 3.49 16.85
CA HIS A 24 -21.25 4.13 15.58
C HIS A 24 -20.12 5.15 15.78
N PRO A 25 -18.87 4.84 15.39
CA PRO A 25 -17.76 5.76 15.53
C PRO A 25 -17.82 6.85 14.46
N THR A 26 -17.53 8.09 14.83
CA THR A 26 -17.35 9.20 13.89
C THR A 26 -15.91 9.21 13.36
N PRO A 27 -15.68 9.37 12.05
CA PRO A 27 -14.33 9.36 11.48
C PRO A 27 -13.55 10.63 11.86
N THR A 28 -12.31 10.46 12.29
CA THR A 28 -11.35 11.56 12.50
C THR A 28 -10.84 12.06 11.15
N LYS A 29 -11.08 13.33 10.84
CA LYS A 29 -10.66 13.96 9.57
C LYS A 29 -9.13 14.03 9.46
N GLY A 30 -8.62 13.80 8.25
CA GLY A 30 -7.19 13.94 7.92
C GLY A 30 -6.27 12.84 8.46
N ALA A 31 -6.81 11.84 9.16
CA ALA A 31 -6.04 10.71 9.64
C ALA A 31 -6.01 9.59 8.58
N LEU A 32 -4.84 9.00 8.36
CA LEU A 32 -4.69 7.77 7.55
C LEU A 32 -5.56 6.62 8.10
N ARG A 33 -5.84 6.65 9.41
CA ARG A 33 -6.63 5.64 10.12
C ARG A 33 -7.76 6.34 10.90
N PRO A 34 -8.91 6.60 10.26
CA PRO A 34 -9.92 7.54 10.77
C PRO A 34 -10.63 7.09 12.05
N PHE A 35 -10.59 5.80 12.39
CA PHE A 35 -11.26 5.25 13.58
C PHE A 35 -10.29 4.85 14.71
N GLN A 36 -8.98 5.08 14.54
CA GLN A 36 -7.97 4.58 15.45
C GLN A 36 -8.18 5.10 16.88
N SER A 37 -8.48 6.39 17.05
CA SER A 37 -8.60 7.03 18.36
C SER A 37 -9.80 6.48 19.17
N GLN A 38 -10.91 6.25 18.49
CA GLN A 38 -12.16 5.72 19.03
C GLN A 38 -11.98 4.26 19.40
N ILE A 39 -11.37 3.47 18.50
CA ILE A 39 -11.07 2.05 18.75
C ILE A 39 -10.09 1.90 19.93
N SER A 40 -9.05 2.73 20.01
CA SER A 40 -8.10 2.66 21.14
C SER A 40 -8.77 2.98 22.47
N ARG A 41 -9.63 4.01 22.53
CA ARG A 41 -10.39 4.34 23.75
C ARG A 41 -11.31 3.19 24.15
N LEU A 42 -12.04 2.62 23.20
CA LEU A 42 -12.93 1.50 23.45
C LEU A 42 -12.15 0.25 23.92
N ARG A 43 -10.99 -0.03 23.33
CA ARG A 43 -10.12 -1.14 23.78
C ARG A 43 -9.62 -0.93 25.21
N THR A 44 -9.24 0.29 25.59
CA THR A 44 -8.82 0.62 26.97
C THR A 44 -9.96 0.43 27.96
N GLU A 45 -11.16 0.92 27.66
CA GLU A 45 -12.33 0.73 28.52
C GLU A 45 -12.73 -0.74 28.65
N ILE A 46 -12.71 -1.48 27.53
CA ILE A 46 -12.96 -2.93 27.56
C ILE A 46 -11.91 -3.65 28.43
N ALA A 47 -10.64 -3.25 28.37
CA ALA A 47 -9.59 -3.82 29.21
C ALA A 47 -9.85 -3.52 30.71
N HIS A 48 -10.25 -2.30 31.05
CA HIS A 48 -10.61 -1.90 32.40
C HIS A 48 -11.86 -2.64 32.94
N LEU A 49 -12.87 -2.87 32.09
CA LEU A 49 -14.04 -3.65 32.47
C LEU A 49 -13.71 -5.13 32.67
N LYS A 50 -12.80 -5.71 31.86
CA LYS A 50 -12.34 -7.09 32.03
C LYS A 50 -11.62 -7.31 33.36
N THR A 51 -10.82 -6.35 33.83
CA THR A 51 -10.13 -6.44 35.12
C THR A 51 -11.13 -6.37 36.29
N LEU A 52 -12.10 -5.45 36.22
CA LEU A 52 -13.19 -5.32 37.20
C LEU A 52 -14.06 -6.58 37.28
N ALA A 53 -14.38 -7.18 36.12
CA ALA A 53 -15.18 -8.39 36.03
C ALA A 53 -14.42 -9.68 36.42
N ARG A 54 -13.14 -9.58 36.84
CA ARG A 54 -12.25 -10.71 37.19
C ARG A 54 -12.24 -11.83 36.14
N GLY A 55 -12.37 -11.48 34.86
CA GLY A 55 -12.38 -12.45 33.76
C GLY A 55 -13.67 -13.26 33.57
N SER A 56 -14.73 -13.01 34.35
CA SER A 56 -16.02 -13.71 34.22
C SER A 56 -16.76 -13.42 32.91
N ALA A 57 -16.37 -12.39 32.16
CA ALA A 57 -16.99 -11.99 30.90
C ALA A 57 -15.98 -11.93 29.73
N LYS A 58 -16.30 -12.60 28.61
CA LYS A 58 -15.55 -12.51 27.35
C LYS A 58 -16.09 -11.36 26.50
N ILE A 59 -15.35 -10.24 26.49
CA ILE A 59 -15.69 -9.08 25.67
C ILE A 59 -14.83 -9.07 24.39
N GLY A 60 -15.49 -9.03 23.23
CA GLY A 60 -14.87 -8.91 21.92
C GLY A 60 -15.26 -7.60 21.23
N LEU A 61 -14.42 -7.13 20.30
CA LEU A 61 -14.66 -5.94 19.49
C LEU A 61 -14.53 -6.31 18.01
N THR A 62 -15.56 -6.04 17.23
CA THR A 62 -15.62 -6.37 15.79
C THR A 62 -16.41 -5.29 15.03
N GLY A 63 -16.44 -5.41 13.70
CA GLY A 63 -17.10 -4.48 12.78
C GLY A 63 -16.13 -3.95 11.72
N ALA A 64 -16.69 -3.41 10.63
CA ALA A 64 -15.91 -2.92 9.48
C ALA A 64 -14.81 -1.92 9.90
N ALA A 65 -15.17 -0.91 10.69
CA ALA A 65 -14.22 0.10 11.18
C ALA A 65 -13.02 -0.49 11.95
N VAL A 66 -13.24 -1.58 12.71
CA VAL A 66 -12.20 -2.27 13.47
C VAL A 66 -11.31 -3.09 12.53
N LEU A 67 -11.93 -3.83 11.62
CA LEU A 67 -11.24 -4.68 10.66
C LEU A 67 -10.36 -3.85 9.71
N ASP A 68 -10.90 -2.80 9.10
CA ASP A 68 -10.17 -1.90 8.20
C ASP A 68 -8.97 -1.26 8.91
N ASN A 69 -9.17 -0.85 10.16
CA ASN A 69 -8.11 -0.27 10.96
C ASN A 69 -6.99 -1.28 11.27
N GLU A 70 -7.31 -2.53 11.61
CA GLU A 70 -6.30 -3.57 11.84
C GLU A 70 -5.57 -4.00 10.56
N GLN A 71 -6.28 -4.03 9.43
CA GLN A 71 -5.67 -4.29 8.11
C GLN A 71 -4.65 -3.21 7.74
N LEU A 72 -5.05 -1.93 7.86
CA LEU A 72 -4.13 -0.81 7.65
C LEU A 72 -2.97 -0.81 8.66
N LYS A 73 -3.18 -1.25 9.92
CA LYS A 73 -2.10 -1.41 10.91
C LYS A 73 -1.01 -2.34 10.42
N THR A 74 -1.46 -3.52 10.02
CA THR A 74 -0.58 -4.64 9.71
C THR A 74 0.21 -4.30 8.46
N ALA A 75 -0.45 -3.70 7.47
CA ALA A 75 0.20 -3.23 6.25
C ALA A 75 1.21 -2.10 6.51
N THR A 76 0.84 -1.07 7.28
CA THR A 76 1.75 0.06 7.56
C THR A 76 2.95 -0.33 8.43
N THR A 77 2.85 -1.41 9.21
CA THR A 77 3.98 -1.93 9.99
C THR A 77 4.98 -2.66 9.10
N GLY A 78 4.50 -3.42 8.12
CA GLY A 78 5.35 -4.15 7.16
C GLY A 78 5.88 -3.30 6.01
N ILE A 79 5.24 -2.18 5.67
CA ILE A 79 5.60 -1.43 4.46
C ILE A 79 6.97 -0.76 4.55
N GLY A 80 7.39 -0.29 5.72
CA GLY A 80 8.67 0.38 5.88
C GLY A 80 9.84 -0.56 5.53
N SER A 81 9.80 -1.79 6.05
CA SER A 81 10.81 -2.81 5.74
C SER A 81 10.71 -3.30 4.30
N ALA A 82 9.50 -3.55 3.80
CA ALA A 82 9.30 -3.97 2.41
C ALA A 82 9.80 -2.93 1.41
N THR A 83 9.49 -1.65 1.64
CA THR A 83 9.92 -0.53 0.78
C THR A 83 11.44 -0.38 0.82
N ALA A 84 12.05 -0.42 2.00
CA ALA A 84 13.51 -0.37 2.13
C ALA A 84 14.20 -1.54 1.42
N LEU A 85 13.70 -2.76 1.62
CA LEU A 85 14.25 -3.96 0.97
C LEU A 85 14.13 -3.90 -0.55
N SER A 86 12.98 -3.43 -1.05
CA SER A 86 12.74 -3.22 -2.48
C SER A 86 13.67 -2.15 -3.06
N LEU A 87 13.84 -1.01 -2.37
CA LEU A 87 14.75 0.06 -2.80
C LEU A 87 16.21 -0.42 -2.87
N ILE A 88 16.66 -1.18 -1.87
CA ILE A 88 18.01 -1.76 -1.86
C ILE A 88 18.17 -2.73 -3.03
N ALA A 89 17.21 -3.63 -3.23
CA ALA A 89 17.23 -4.59 -4.33
C ALA A 89 17.27 -3.88 -5.70
N VAL A 90 16.43 -2.86 -5.89
CA VAL A 90 16.41 -2.01 -7.08
C VAL A 90 17.76 -1.35 -7.30
N LEU A 91 18.34 -0.72 -6.27
CA LEU A 91 19.63 -0.05 -6.38
C LEU A 91 20.74 -1.02 -6.81
N ILE A 92 20.76 -2.22 -6.23
CA ILE A 92 21.70 -3.28 -6.61
C ILE A 92 21.53 -3.64 -8.09
N ILE A 93 20.29 -3.88 -8.54
CA ILE A 93 20.00 -4.22 -9.94
C ILE A 93 20.44 -3.09 -10.89
N LEU A 94 20.15 -1.83 -10.55
CA LEU A 94 20.57 -0.67 -11.35
C LEU A 94 22.09 -0.56 -11.46
N VAL A 95 22.80 -0.71 -10.35
CA VAL A 95 24.27 -0.62 -10.34
C VAL A 95 24.88 -1.75 -11.18
N LEU A 96 24.36 -2.97 -11.06
CA LEU A 96 24.82 -4.12 -11.82
C LEU A 96 24.49 -4.00 -13.32
N GLY A 97 23.30 -3.52 -13.64
CA GLY A 97 22.78 -3.41 -15.01
C GLY A 97 23.41 -2.25 -15.79
N LEU A 98 23.44 -1.04 -15.22
CA LEU A 98 23.87 0.16 -15.93
C LEU A 98 25.36 0.47 -15.74
N ARG A 99 25.98 0.06 -14.62
CA ARG A 99 27.40 0.28 -14.27
C ARG A 99 27.90 1.74 -14.33
N ARG A 100 27.04 2.72 -14.58
CA ARG A 100 27.35 4.15 -14.65
C ARG A 100 26.50 4.94 -13.65
N ILE A 101 27.15 5.55 -12.67
CA ILE A 101 26.50 6.27 -11.55
C ILE A 101 25.56 7.38 -12.06
N GLY A 102 25.94 8.09 -13.13
CA GLY A 102 25.11 9.15 -13.71
C GLY A 102 23.75 8.65 -14.23
N LEU A 103 23.73 7.48 -14.88
CA LEU A 103 22.48 6.89 -15.35
C LEU A 103 21.64 6.34 -14.18
N VAL A 104 22.29 5.70 -13.20
CA VAL A 104 21.61 5.22 -11.99
C VAL A 104 20.90 6.37 -11.27
N LEU A 105 21.58 7.51 -11.09
CA LEU A 105 20.99 8.68 -10.43
C LEU A 105 19.81 9.24 -11.23
N SER A 106 19.91 9.28 -12.56
CA SER A 106 18.83 9.74 -13.43
C SER A 106 17.58 8.86 -13.32
N VAL A 107 17.74 7.53 -13.27
CA VAL A 107 16.62 6.58 -13.06
C VAL A 107 15.99 6.78 -11.68
N VAL A 108 16.80 6.87 -10.62
CA VAL A 108 16.29 7.06 -9.25
C VAL A 108 15.52 8.38 -9.13
N LEU A 109 16.01 9.46 -9.73
CA LEU A 109 15.31 10.75 -9.72
C LEU A 109 13.96 10.66 -10.44
N THR A 110 13.92 10.07 -11.64
CA THR A 110 12.67 9.87 -12.40
C THR A 110 11.67 9.01 -11.62
N LEU A 111 12.15 7.98 -10.91
CA LEU A 111 11.32 7.15 -10.05
C LEU A 111 10.73 7.92 -8.87
N LEU A 112 11.53 8.74 -8.19
CA LEU A 112 11.05 9.55 -7.08
C LEU A 112 10.03 10.60 -7.55
N LEU A 113 10.31 11.28 -8.66
CA LEU A 113 9.42 12.26 -9.27
C LEU A 113 8.07 11.63 -9.64
N SER A 114 8.09 10.48 -10.29
CA SER A 114 6.88 9.76 -10.69
C SER A 114 6.09 9.25 -9.48
N LEU A 115 6.75 8.77 -8.42
CA LEU A 115 6.09 8.34 -7.20
C LEU A 115 5.42 9.51 -6.46
N ILE A 116 6.11 10.66 -6.36
CA ILE A 116 5.54 11.88 -5.77
C ILE A 116 4.32 12.34 -6.57
N TRP A 117 4.44 12.39 -7.90
CA TRP A 117 3.35 12.81 -8.77
C TRP A 117 2.14 11.88 -8.67
N SER A 118 2.38 10.57 -8.72
CA SER A 118 1.32 9.56 -8.62
C SER A 118 0.63 9.58 -7.24
N THR A 119 1.40 9.80 -6.17
CA THR A 119 0.86 9.90 -4.80
C THR A 119 0.04 11.17 -4.62
N ALA A 120 0.53 12.30 -5.14
CA ALA A 120 -0.18 13.58 -5.10
C ALA A 120 -1.49 13.53 -5.90
N ALA A 121 -1.45 12.98 -7.11
CA ALA A 121 -2.64 12.78 -7.93
C ALA A 121 -3.65 11.83 -7.25
N GLY A 122 -3.17 10.72 -6.66
CA GLY A 122 -4.01 9.78 -5.92
C GLY A 122 -4.70 10.41 -4.71
N LEU A 123 -3.97 11.20 -3.93
CA LEU A 123 -4.54 11.97 -2.81
C LEU A 123 -5.59 12.96 -3.26
N TRP A 124 -5.32 13.66 -4.37
CA TRP A 124 -6.24 14.65 -4.91
C TRP A 124 -7.54 14.02 -5.42
N MET A 125 -7.46 12.85 -6.05
CA MET A 125 -8.63 12.14 -6.60
C MET A 125 -9.44 11.38 -5.54
N MET A 126 -8.80 10.64 -4.63
CA MET A 126 -9.50 9.76 -3.68
C MET A 126 -9.72 10.38 -2.30
N GLY A 127 -9.00 11.43 -1.93
CA GLY A 127 -9.07 12.10 -0.62
C GLY A 127 -8.60 11.26 0.58
N SER A 128 -8.48 9.94 0.44
CA SER A 128 -7.96 9.02 1.47
C SER A 128 -7.23 7.85 0.82
N PHE A 129 -6.25 7.28 1.53
CA PHE A 129 -5.57 6.07 1.08
C PHE A 129 -6.24 4.82 1.63
N ASN A 130 -6.49 3.87 0.73
CA ASN A 130 -6.83 2.50 1.07
C ASN A 130 -5.56 1.64 1.15
N LEU A 131 -5.63 0.52 1.87
CA LEU A 131 -4.68 -0.59 1.82
C LEU A 131 -4.26 -0.93 0.38
N ILE A 132 -5.22 -1.01 -0.53
CA ILE A 132 -4.97 -1.30 -1.94
C ILE A 132 -4.09 -0.22 -2.58
N SER A 133 -4.39 1.05 -2.35
CA SER A 133 -3.60 2.19 -2.88
C SER A 133 -2.16 2.16 -2.36
N ILE A 134 -1.97 1.78 -1.10
CA ILE A 134 -0.65 1.63 -0.48
C ILE A 134 0.14 0.49 -1.15
N ALA A 135 -0.51 -0.64 -1.46
CA ALA A 135 0.13 -1.76 -2.17
C ALA A 135 0.55 -1.38 -3.60
N PHE A 136 -0.26 -0.58 -4.30
CA PHE A 136 0.08 -0.07 -5.63
C PHE A 136 1.35 0.77 -5.66
N ALA A 137 1.67 1.51 -4.59
CA ALA A 137 2.91 2.29 -4.52
C ALA A 137 4.17 1.40 -4.61
N VAL A 138 4.15 0.21 -4.00
CA VAL A 138 5.26 -0.75 -4.08
C VAL A 138 5.36 -1.37 -5.48
N LEU A 139 4.22 -1.71 -6.09
CA LEU A 139 4.19 -2.22 -7.47
C LEU A 139 4.70 -1.18 -8.47
N PHE A 140 4.36 0.09 -8.25
CA PHE A 140 4.80 1.20 -9.08
C PHE A 140 6.33 1.34 -9.11
N ILE A 141 7.00 1.13 -7.97
CA ILE A 141 8.46 1.11 -7.91
C ILE A 141 9.02 0.02 -8.82
N GLY A 142 8.48 -1.21 -8.77
CA GLY A 142 8.94 -2.31 -9.61
C GLY A 142 8.77 -2.05 -11.11
N LEU A 143 7.58 -1.61 -11.52
CA LEU A 143 7.28 -1.32 -12.93
C LEU A 143 8.01 -0.08 -13.46
N GLY A 144 8.08 0.99 -12.66
CA GLY A 144 8.75 2.23 -13.06
C GLY A 144 10.25 2.04 -13.29
N VAL A 145 10.89 1.19 -12.48
CA VAL A 145 12.30 0.81 -12.67
C VAL A 145 12.50 0.05 -13.97
N ASP A 146 11.64 -0.92 -14.29
CA ASP A 146 11.80 -1.76 -15.48
C ASP A 146 11.82 -0.91 -16.76
N PHE A 147 10.84 -0.01 -16.93
CA PHE A 147 10.83 0.93 -18.05
C PHE A 147 12.10 1.78 -18.12
N SER A 148 12.58 2.25 -16.97
CA SER A 148 13.78 3.07 -16.89
C SER A 148 15.04 2.30 -17.28
N ILE A 149 15.16 1.04 -16.85
CA ILE A 149 16.29 0.16 -17.21
C ILE A 149 16.26 -0.11 -18.71
N GLN A 150 15.12 -0.52 -19.26
CA GLN A 150 14.98 -0.80 -20.69
C GLN A 150 15.35 0.43 -21.53
N PHE A 151 14.89 1.61 -21.13
CA PHE A 151 15.25 2.88 -21.79
C PHE A 151 16.76 3.13 -21.75
N CYS A 152 17.39 2.98 -20.58
CA CYS A 152 18.82 3.22 -20.43
C CYS A 152 19.70 2.23 -21.20
N ILE A 153 19.35 0.94 -21.23
CA ILE A 153 20.08 -0.07 -22.01
C ILE A 153 20.05 0.31 -23.49
N ARG A 154 18.87 0.66 -24.01
CA ARG A 154 18.74 1.07 -25.41
C ARG A 154 19.52 2.36 -25.72
N TYR A 155 19.50 3.31 -24.80
CA TYR A 155 20.28 4.53 -24.91
C TYR A 155 21.79 4.25 -24.98
N ILE A 156 22.30 3.31 -24.17
CA ILE A 156 23.70 2.89 -24.21
C ILE A 156 24.05 2.25 -25.56
N ASP A 157 23.19 1.36 -26.06
CA ASP A 157 23.38 0.71 -27.36
C ASP A 157 23.45 1.72 -28.51
N GLU A 158 22.56 2.73 -28.50
CA GLU A 158 22.55 3.77 -29.53
C GLU A 158 23.75 4.72 -29.41
N CYS A 159 24.24 4.99 -28.20
CA CYS A 159 25.51 5.70 -28.01
C CYS A 159 26.71 4.90 -28.54
N HIS A 160 26.70 3.57 -28.45
CA HIS A 160 27.76 2.72 -29.01
C HIS A 160 27.74 2.68 -30.54
N ALA A 161 26.59 2.92 -31.17
CA ALA A 161 26.44 3.03 -32.62
C ALA A 161 27.02 4.34 -33.21
N GLN A 162 27.76 5.13 -32.41
CA GLN A 162 28.37 6.43 -32.78
C GLN A 162 27.37 7.53 -33.14
N SER A 163 26.11 7.37 -32.70
CA SER A 163 25.10 8.42 -32.72
C SER A 163 25.46 9.50 -31.70
N GLY A 164 25.46 10.78 -32.08
CA GLY A 164 25.63 11.89 -31.11
C GLY A 164 24.57 11.81 -30.00
N ILE A 165 24.87 12.32 -28.80
CA ILE A 165 24.00 12.18 -27.60
C ILE A 165 22.53 12.53 -27.89
N SER A 166 22.28 13.63 -28.62
CA SER A 166 20.93 14.07 -28.98
C SER A 166 20.25 13.07 -29.91
N SER A 167 20.95 12.59 -30.94
CA SER A 167 20.44 11.60 -31.89
C SER A 167 20.20 10.25 -31.22
N ALA A 168 21.03 9.89 -30.24
CA ALA A 168 20.88 8.65 -29.48
C ALA A 168 19.62 8.68 -28.59
N LEU A 169 19.35 9.81 -27.93
CA LEU A 169 18.11 10.01 -27.18
C LEU A 169 16.87 9.98 -28.07
N GLU A 170 16.90 10.68 -29.21
CA GLU A 170 15.78 10.74 -30.14
C GLU A 170 15.44 9.37 -30.75
N ARG A 171 16.46 8.59 -31.13
CA ARG A 171 16.25 7.23 -31.64
C ARG A 171 15.78 6.27 -30.56
N THR A 172 16.27 6.42 -29.33
CA THR A 172 15.80 5.62 -28.19
C THR A 172 14.33 5.94 -27.88
N SER A 173 13.95 7.22 -27.84
CA SER A 173 12.58 7.62 -27.60
C SER A 173 11.65 7.13 -28.70
N LEU A 174 11.99 7.35 -29.98
CA LEU A 174 11.21 6.86 -31.12
C LEU A 174 10.99 5.34 -31.05
N PHE A 175 12.03 4.57 -30.72
CA PHE A 175 11.93 3.12 -30.60
C PHE A 175 11.02 2.70 -29.43
N MET A 176 11.18 3.33 -28.27
CA MET A 176 10.38 3.04 -27.07
C MET A 176 8.91 3.43 -27.22
N THR A 177 8.61 4.45 -28.03
CA THR A 177 7.24 4.93 -28.27
C THR A 177 6.56 4.33 -29.49
N ALA A 178 7.31 3.69 -30.41
CA ALA A 178 6.73 3.06 -31.61
C ALA A 178 5.61 2.03 -31.32
N PRO A 179 5.61 1.26 -30.21
CA PRO A 179 4.50 0.38 -29.86
C PRO A 179 3.26 1.12 -29.30
N LEU A 180 3.37 2.43 -29.02
CA LEU A 180 2.34 3.24 -28.37
C LEU A 180 1.53 4.12 -29.36
N THR A 181 1.86 4.06 -30.66
CA THR A 181 1.19 4.75 -31.77
C THR A 181 0.60 3.75 -32.75
#